data_AF-A0A6A2WW56-F1
#
_entry.id   AF-A0A6A2WW56-F1
#
_cell.length_a   1.000
_cell.length_b   1.000
_cell.length_c   1.000
_cell.angle_alpha   90.00
_cell.angle_beta   90.00
_cell.angle_gamma   90.00
#
_symmetry.space_group_name_H-M   'P 1'
#
loop_
_entity.id
_entity.type
_entity.pdbx_description
1 polymer ?
#
loop_
_entity_poly.entity_id
_entity_poly.type
_entity_poly.pdbx_seq_one_letter_code
_entity_poly.pdbx_strand_id
1 'polypeptide(L)'
;MLSGNSTPDLATLLTELSACSHLASWEKGERIHCYIKEGGYELCQSLATALIDMYAKCGQIEKSRELFISMKEKDLVSWYVMISGYAMHGDAKSAIQIFQQMEESNAKQNDLTFLSVLNACAHAGLVEEGKFLFSRMEHNSVNPNLKHYACMTDLLGRSGNLQEAEALVMSMLISPDGSVWGALLSACVHNESEMAIRISTRVIDSDPQNDGYYILISNMYSSMGWWEEAQRTREMMKERGVGKKAGWSAI
;
A
#
# COMPACT_ATOMS: atom_id res chain seq x y z
N MET A 1 -29.38 6.40 -3.79
CA MET A 1 -30.58 7.18 -4.17
C MET A 1 -31.51 6.18 -4.84
N LEU A 2 -32.40 5.52 -4.09
CA LEU A 2 -33.29 4.48 -4.64
C LEU A 2 -34.78 4.88 -4.54
N SER A 3 -35.07 6.18 -4.45
CA SER A 3 -36.43 6.71 -4.32
C SER A 3 -37.11 7.05 -5.66
N GLY A 4 -36.57 6.58 -6.80
CA GLY A 4 -37.12 6.79 -8.13
C GLY A 4 -37.53 5.47 -8.79
N ASN A 5 -38.66 5.47 -9.50
CA ASN A 5 -39.32 4.32 -10.17
C ASN A 5 -38.52 3.67 -11.32
N SER A 6 -37.19 3.77 -11.33
CA SER A 6 -36.29 3.24 -12.35
C SER A 6 -35.46 2.09 -11.77
N THR A 7 -35.51 0.93 -12.42
CA THR A 7 -34.69 -0.24 -12.05
C THR A 7 -33.20 0.10 -12.20
N PRO A 8 -32.37 -0.03 -11.15
CA PRO A 8 -30.94 0.19 -11.24
C PRO A 8 -30.31 -0.71 -12.31
N ASP A 9 -29.48 -0.12 -13.14
CA ASP A 9 -28.62 -0.86 -14.06
C ASP A 9 -27.30 -1.26 -13.39
N LEU A 10 -26.45 -2.02 -14.10
CA LEU A 10 -25.16 -2.46 -13.59
C LEU A 10 -24.27 -1.30 -13.15
N ALA A 11 -24.24 -0.20 -13.90
CA ALA A 11 -23.43 0.96 -13.57
C ALA A 11 -23.89 1.63 -12.27
N THR A 12 -25.20 1.74 -12.06
CA THR A 12 -25.81 2.26 -10.83
C THR A 12 -25.43 1.39 -9.64
N LEU A 13 -25.56 0.06 -9.76
CA LEU A 13 -25.23 -0.88 -8.69
C LEU A 13 -23.74 -0.83 -8.32
N LEU A 14 -22.85 -0.81 -9.31
CA LEU A 14 -21.39 -0.70 -9.06
C LEU A 14 -21.03 0.61 -8.36
N THR A 15 -21.67 1.72 -8.75
CA THR A 15 -21.43 3.03 -8.14
C THR A 15 -21.94 3.08 -6.70
N GLU A 16 -23.13 2.53 -6.43
CA GLU A 16 -23.66 2.46 -5.07
C GLU A 16 -22.84 1.55 -4.16
N LEU A 17 -22.34 0.41 -4.67
CA LEU A 17 -21.43 -0.47 -3.93
C LEU A 17 -20.11 0.24 -3.60
N SER A 18 -19.51 0.93 -4.57
CA SER A 18 -18.30 1.74 -4.35
C SER A 18 -18.52 2.81 -3.27
N ALA A 19 -19.66 3.50 -3.31
CA ALA A 19 -20.02 4.46 -2.27
C ALA A 19 -20.16 3.79 -0.89
N CYS A 20 -20.74 2.59 -0.82
CA CYS A 20 -20.82 1.82 0.43
C CYS A 20 -19.43 1.45 0.96
N SER A 21 -18.50 1.04 0.08
CA SER A 21 -17.10 0.76 0.44
C SER A 21 -16.42 1.97 1.07
N HIS A 22 -16.55 3.15 0.45
CA HIS A 22 -15.93 4.38 0.95
C HIS A 22 -16.56 4.92 2.24
N LEU A 23 -17.86 4.66 2.45
CA LEU A 23 -18.60 5.07 3.64
C LEU A 23 -18.59 3.99 4.74
N ALA A 24 -17.85 2.90 4.57
CA ALA A 24 -17.82 1.74 5.47
C ALA A 24 -19.24 1.25 5.88
N SER A 25 -20.20 1.34 4.95
CA SER A 25 -21.63 1.13 5.23
C SER A 25 -22.08 -0.27 4.81
N TRP A 26 -21.62 -1.30 5.53
CA TRP A 26 -21.91 -2.70 5.18
C TRP A 26 -23.41 -3.01 5.11
N GLU A 27 -24.24 -2.41 5.96
CA GLU A 27 -25.69 -2.64 5.98
C GLU A 27 -26.37 -2.20 4.67
N LYS A 28 -25.92 -1.07 4.10
CA LYS A 28 -26.43 -0.59 2.81
C LYS A 28 -25.94 -1.46 1.67
N GLY A 29 -24.67 -1.86 1.71
CA GLY A 29 -24.10 -2.80 0.74
C GLY A 29 -24.81 -4.16 0.76
N GLU A 30 -25.14 -4.67 1.94
CA GLU A 30 -25.91 -5.91 2.11
C GLU A 30 -27.30 -5.79 1.48
N ARG A 31 -27.99 -4.67 1.67
CA ARG A 31 -29.30 -4.44 1.04
C ARG A 31 -29.22 -4.45 -0.48
N ILE A 32 -28.15 -3.86 -1.05
CA ILE A 32 -27.90 -3.90 -2.49
C ILE A 32 -27.61 -5.34 -2.93
N HIS A 33 -26.82 -6.11 -2.17
CA HIS A 33 -26.55 -7.52 -2.45
C HIS A 33 -27.84 -8.38 -2.43
N CYS A 34 -28.70 -8.21 -1.42
CA CYS A 34 -30.00 -8.86 -1.37
C CYS A 34 -30.86 -8.49 -2.59
N TYR A 35 -30.91 -7.21 -2.96
CA TYR A 35 -31.64 -6.74 -4.14
C TYR A 35 -31.15 -7.41 -5.43
N ILE A 36 -29.83 -7.52 -5.62
CA ILE A 36 -29.23 -8.21 -6.77
C ILE A 36 -29.67 -9.68 -6.81
N LYS A 37 -29.63 -10.37 -5.65
CA LYS A 37 -30.00 -11.79 -5.54
C LYS A 37 -31.49 -12.04 -5.78
N GLU A 38 -32.36 -11.19 -5.24
CA GLU A 38 -33.82 -11.30 -5.38
C GLU A 38 -34.31 -10.89 -6.76
N GLY A 39 -33.64 -9.91 -7.40
CA GLY A 39 -33.97 -9.43 -8.74
C GLY A 39 -33.61 -10.40 -9.87
N GLY A 40 -33.01 -11.56 -9.55
CA GLY A 40 -32.59 -12.55 -10.54
C GLY A 40 -31.45 -12.09 -11.44
N TYR A 41 -30.69 -11.08 -11.01
CA TYR A 41 -29.51 -10.62 -11.73
C TYR A 41 -28.44 -11.72 -11.70
N GLU A 42 -27.87 -12.04 -12.86
CA GLU A 42 -26.67 -12.86 -12.89
C GLU A 42 -25.52 -12.08 -12.23
N LEU A 43 -24.89 -12.69 -11.23
CA LEU A 43 -23.75 -12.10 -10.55
C LEU A 43 -22.53 -12.14 -11.48
N CYS A 44 -22.48 -11.22 -12.43
CA CYS A 44 -21.36 -11.10 -13.35
C CYS A 44 -20.08 -10.79 -12.56
N GLN A 45 -18.93 -11.12 -13.16
CA GLN A 45 -17.63 -11.05 -12.50
C GLN A 45 -17.31 -9.68 -11.90
N SER A 46 -17.70 -8.59 -12.57
CA SER A 46 -17.51 -7.22 -12.07
C SER A 46 -18.36 -6.91 -10.84
N LEU A 47 -19.62 -7.36 -10.82
CA LEU A 47 -20.52 -7.16 -9.68
C LEU A 47 -20.09 -8.00 -8.47
N ALA A 48 -19.67 -9.25 -8.72
CA ALA A 48 -19.08 -10.11 -7.69
C ALA A 48 -17.85 -9.45 -7.06
N THR A 49 -16.93 -8.96 -7.90
CA THR A 49 -15.70 -8.29 -7.46
C THR A 49 -15.99 -7.01 -6.67
N ALA A 50 -16.98 -6.22 -7.08
CA ALA A 50 -17.40 -5.02 -6.35
C ALA A 50 -18.01 -5.33 -4.98
N LEU A 51 -18.79 -6.42 -4.88
CA LEU A 51 -19.32 -6.89 -3.59
C LEU A 51 -18.21 -7.38 -2.67
N ILE A 52 -17.25 -8.15 -3.18
CA ILE A 52 -16.06 -8.61 -2.44
C ILE A 52 -15.30 -7.39 -1.88
N ASP A 53 -15.00 -6.40 -2.73
CA ASP A 53 -14.31 -5.16 -2.31
C ASP A 53 -15.10 -4.40 -1.23
N MET A 54 -16.40 -4.26 -1.42
CA MET A 54 -17.29 -3.59 -0.47
C MET A 54 -17.31 -4.30 0.88
N TYR A 55 -17.52 -5.62 0.91
CA TYR A 55 -17.52 -6.38 2.15
C TYR A 55 -16.16 -6.35 2.85
N ALA A 56 -15.06 -6.53 2.12
CA ALA A 56 -13.71 -6.46 2.67
C ALA A 56 -13.46 -5.08 3.33
N LYS A 57 -13.73 -3.98 2.61
CA LYS A 57 -13.53 -2.62 3.14
C LYS A 57 -14.45 -2.25 4.29
N CYS A 58 -15.64 -2.86 4.38
CA CYS A 58 -16.56 -2.63 5.49
C CYS A 58 -16.38 -3.59 6.68
N GLY A 59 -15.27 -4.32 6.75
CA GLY A 59 -14.98 -5.20 7.89
C GLY A 59 -15.64 -6.57 7.86
N GLN A 60 -16.29 -6.95 6.75
CA GLN A 60 -16.98 -8.22 6.57
C GLN A 60 -16.14 -9.18 5.73
N ILE A 61 -14.89 -9.42 6.13
CA ILE A 61 -13.92 -10.17 5.32
C ILE A 61 -14.36 -11.60 5.01
N GLU A 62 -15.12 -12.25 5.90
CA GLU A 62 -15.61 -13.60 5.63
C GLU A 62 -16.68 -13.65 4.55
N LYS A 63 -17.58 -12.65 4.49
CA LYS A 63 -18.55 -12.53 3.39
C LYS A 63 -17.84 -12.28 2.06
N SER A 64 -16.79 -11.46 2.07
CA SER A 64 -15.93 -11.25 0.92
C SER A 64 -15.29 -12.56 0.45
N ARG A 65 -14.76 -13.35 1.39
CA ARG A 65 -14.14 -14.66 1.11
C ARG A 65 -15.14 -15.67 0.55
N GLU A 66 -16.34 -15.76 1.12
CA GLU A 66 -17.41 -16.65 0.63
C GLU A 66 -17.79 -16.34 -0.82
N LEU A 67 -17.98 -15.06 -1.14
CA LEU A 67 -18.25 -14.60 -2.50
C LEU A 67 -17.09 -14.96 -3.44
N PHE A 68 -15.85 -14.67 -3.02
CA PHE A 68 -14.66 -14.98 -3.79
C PHE A 68 -14.55 -16.49 -4.12
N ILE A 69 -14.78 -17.36 -3.14
CA ILE A 69 -14.76 -18.81 -3.34
C ILE A 69 -15.87 -19.25 -4.32
N SER A 70 -17.05 -18.64 -4.23
CA SER A 70 -18.19 -18.96 -5.10
C SER A 70 -18.01 -18.57 -6.58
N MET A 71 -17.05 -17.68 -6.90
CA MET A 71 -16.77 -17.26 -8.27
C MET A 71 -16.21 -18.43 -9.10
N LYS A 72 -16.89 -18.75 -10.22
CA LYS A 72 -16.43 -19.76 -11.18
C LYS A 72 -15.14 -19.34 -11.89
N GLU A 73 -15.09 -18.10 -12.34
CA GLU A 73 -13.94 -17.49 -12.99
C GLU A 73 -13.48 -16.29 -12.16
N LYS A 74 -12.15 -16.12 -12.06
CA LYS A 74 -11.50 -15.07 -11.27
C LYS A 74 -10.50 -14.35 -12.16
N ASP A 75 -10.63 -13.04 -12.28
CA ASP A 75 -9.63 -12.18 -12.94
C ASP A 75 -8.66 -11.58 -11.95
N LEU A 76 -7.67 -10.87 -12.49
CA LEU A 76 -6.66 -10.14 -11.73
C LEU A 76 -7.25 -9.18 -10.69
N VAL A 77 -8.42 -8.58 -10.98
CA VAL A 77 -9.06 -7.61 -10.07
C VAL A 77 -9.65 -8.35 -8.87
N SER A 78 -10.35 -9.46 -9.08
CA SER A 78 -10.90 -10.27 -7.99
C SER A 78 -9.81 -10.86 -7.07
N TRP A 79 -8.69 -11.33 -7.64
CA TRP A 79 -7.53 -11.76 -6.87
C TRP A 79 -6.94 -10.61 -6.05
N TYR A 80 -6.68 -9.46 -6.71
CA TYR A 80 -6.13 -8.27 -6.06
C TYR A 80 -7.01 -7.79 -4.91
N VAL A 81 -8.33 -7.68 -5.11
CA VAL A 81 -9.26 -7.21 -4.09
C VAL A 81 -9.23 -8.14 -2.87
N MET A 82 -9.18 -9.46 -3.07
CA MET A 82 -9.13 -10.40 -1.95
C MET A 82 -7.80 -10.33 -1.19
N ILE A 83 -6.65 -10.25 -1.90
CA ILE A 83 -5.32 -10.09 -1.29
C ILE A 83 -5.25 -8.78 -0.50
N SER A 84 -5.72 -7.68 -1.11
CA SER A 84 -5.73 -6.35 -0.49
C SER A 84 -6.68 -6.31 0.69
N GLY A 85 -7.83 -6.98 0.62
CA GLY A 85 -8.75 -7.12 1.73
C GLY A 85 -8.07 -7.74 2.94
N TYR A 86 -7.44 -8.91 2.79
CA TYR A 86 -6.69 -9.55 3.89
C TYR A 86 -5.54 -8.69 4.40
N ALA A 87 -4.79 -8.02 3.52
CA ALA A 87 -3.72 -7.11 3.91
C ALA A 87 -4.23 -5.93 4.77
N MET A 88 -5.39 -5.37 4.44
CA MET A 88 -6.05 -4.31 5.21
C MET A 88 -6.51 -4.77 6.60
N HIS A 89 -6.90 -6.05 6.72
CA HIS A 89 -7.28 -6.67 7.98
C HIS A 89 -6.10 -7.18 8.81
N GLY A 90 -4.86 -6.98 8.34
CA GLY A 90 -3.66 -7.45 9.02
C GLY A 90 -3.47 -8.97 8.97
N ASP A 91 -4.24 -9.68 8.16
CA ASP A 91 -4.11 -11.13 7.99
C ASP A 91 -3.15 -11.47 6.84
N ALA A 92 -1.87 -11.30 7.10
CA ALA A 92 -0.82 -11.59 6.12
C ALA A 92 -0.80 -13.06 5.68
N LYS A 93 -1.16 -13.99 6.58
CA LYS A 93 -1.17 -15.42 6.26
C LYS A 93 -2.22 -15.73 5.20
N SER A 94 -3.45 -15.24 5.37
CA SER A 94 -4.49 -15.41 4.36
C SER A 94 -4.20 -14.63 3.08
N ALA A 95 -3.60 -13.43 3.16
CA ALA A 95 -3.16 -12.70 1.97
C ALA A 95 -2.15 -13.52 1.13
N ILE A 96 -1.15 -14.13 1.78
CA ILE A 96 -0.17 -15.01 1.13
C ILE A 96 -0.83 -16.27 0.55
N GLN A 97 -1.77 -16.89 1.27
CA GLN A 97 -2.49 -18.05 0.77
C GLN A 97 -3.30 -17.75 -0.49
N ILE A 98 -4.00 -16.61 -0.54
CA ILE A 98 -4.72 -16.19 -1.75
C ILE A 98 -3.74 -15.89 -2.89
N PHE A 99 -2.60 -15.27 -2.61
CA PHE A 99 -1.56 -15.04 -3.61
C PHE A 99 -1.00 -16.36 -4.16
N GLN A 100 -0.76 -17.38 -3.33
CA GLN A 100 -0.34 -18.70 -3.78
C GLN A 100 -1.40 -19.41 -4.64
N GLN A 101 -2.68 -19.31 -4.27
CA GLN A 101 -3.78 -19.83 -5.10
C GLN A 101 -3.85 -19.12 -6.46
N MET A 102 -3.57 -17.81 -6.51
CA MET A 102 -3.44 -17.07 -7.76
C MET A 102 -2.32 -17.65 -8.63
N GLU A 103 -1.16 -17.95 -8.04
CA GLU A 103 -0.02 -18.59 -8.73
C GLU A 103 -0.40 -19.98 -9.29
N GLU A 104 -1.03 -20.83 -8.48
CA GLU A 104 -1.47 -22.17 -8.87
C GLU A 104 -2.52 -22.14 -9.99
N SER A 105 -3.33 -21.07 -10.06
CA SER A 105 -4.31 -20.86 -11.13
C SER A 105 -3.71 -20.38 -12.46
N ASN A 106 -2.39 -20.21 -12.54
CA ASN A 106 -1.65 -19.60 -13.67
C ASN A 106 -2.11 -18.16 -13.99
N ALA A 107 -2.71 -17.45 -13.03
CA ALA A 107 -3.07 -16.06 -13.19
C ALA A 107 -1.80 -15.18 -13.08
N LYS A 108 -1.58 -14.30 -14.06
CA LYS A 108 -0.38 -13.47 -14.12
C LYS A 108 -0.35 -12.42 -13.00
N GLN A 109 0.66 -12.50 -12.14
CA GLN A 109 0.90 -11.53 -11.09
C GLN A 109 1.34 -10.19 -11.69
N ASN A 110 1.02 -9.11 -11.00
CA ASN A 110 1.40 -7.76 -11.38
C ASN A 110 1.91 -6.96 -10.18
N ASP A 111 2.41 -5.75 -10.45
CA ASP A 111 2.88 -4.79 -9.44
C ASP A 111 1.92 -4.62 -8.26
N LEU A 112 0.60 -4.55 -8.52
CA LEU A 112 -0.39 -4.32 -7.47
C LEU A 112 -0.55 -5.53 -6.55
N THR A 113 -0.56 -6.74 -7.11
CA THR A 113 -0.67 -7.98 -6.31
C THR A 113 0.57 -8.20 -5.44
N PHE A 114 1.77 -7.97 -5.97
CA PHE A 114 3.02 -8.04 -5.19
C PHE A 114 3.06 -6.98 -4.10
N LEU A 115 2.78 -5.72 -4.43
CA LEU A 115 2.74 -4.64 -3.44
C LEU A 115 1.73 -4.94 -2.32
N SER A 116 0.56 -5.49 -2.66
CA SER A 116 -0.47 -5.83 -1.67
C SER A 116 -0.02 -6.90 -0.69
N VAL A 117 0.61 -7.98 -1.16
CA VAL A 117 1.09 -9.05 -0.28
C VAL A 117 2.32 -8.61 0.52
N LEU A 118 3.21 -7.79 -0.07
CA LEU A 118 4.33 -7.19 0.65
C LEU A 118 3.87 -6.25 1.77
N ASN A 119 2.84 -5.42 1.54
CA ASN A 119 2.24 -4.58 2.58
C ASN A 119 1.67 -5.45 3.72
N ALA A 120 1.06 -6.58 3.40
CA ALA A 120 0.57 -7.52 4.40
C ALA A 120 1.74 -8.04 5.27
N CYS A 121 2.84 -8.46 4.64
CA CYS A 121 4.06 -8.86 5.35
C CYS A 121 4.63 -7.72 6.21
N ALA A 122 4.69 -6.48 5.69
CA ALA A 122 5.15 -5.30 6.40
C ALA A 122 4.31 -5.00 7.65
N HIS A 123 2.99 -5.12 7.57
CA HIS A 123 2.10 -4.93 8.72
C HIS A 123 2.23 -6.05 9.75
N ALA A 124 2.46 -7.29 9.32
CA ALA A 124 2.58 -8.44 10.21
C ALA A 124 4.02 -8.70 10.72
N GLY A 125 5.02 -7.95 10.25
CA GLY A 125 6.43 -8.17 10.61
C GLY A 125 7.03 -9.46 10.04
N LEU A 126 6.46 -9.98 8.93
CA LEU A 126 6.91 -11.21 8.28
C LEU A 126 8.09 -10.92 7.33
N VAL A 127 9.28 -10.72 7.92
CA VAL A 127 10.49 -10.30 7.20
C VAL A 127 10.92 -11.31 6.13
N GLU A 128 11.00 -12.60 6.50
CA GLU A 128 11.51 -13.64 5.61
C GLU A 128 10.55 -13.89 4.44
N GLU A 129 9.24 -13.91 4.70
CA GLU A 129 8.22 -14.00 3.65
C GLU A 129 8.25 -12.78 2.72
N GLY A 130 8.41 -11.57 3.27
CA GLY A 130 8.53 -10.35 2.48
C GLY A 130 9.74 -10.38 1.53
N LYS A 131 10.91 -10.80 2.03
CA LYS A 131 12.12 -10.98 1.21
C LYS A 131 11.92 -12.03 0.12
N PHE A 132 11.33 -13.17 0.47
CA PHE A 132 11.02 -14.23 -0.48
C PHE A 132 10.11 -13.71 -1.59
N LEU A 133 9.02 -13.03 -1.25
CA LEU A 133 8.08 -12.46 -2.23
C LEU A 133 8.74 -11.40 -3.11
N PHE A 134 9.57 -10.52 -2.54
CA PHE A 134 10.29 -9.49 -3.28
C PHE A 134 11.27 -10.09 -4.31
N SER A 135 12.05 -11.11 -3.92
CA SER A 135 12.96 -11.80 -4.85
C SER A 135 12.23 -12.57 -5.97
N ARG A 136 10.98 -12.98 -5.73
CA ARG A 136 10.15 -13.64 -6.75
C ARG A 136 9.58 -12.69 -7.79
N MET A 137 9.61 -11.37 -7.58
CA MET A 137 9.09 -10.41 -8.54
C MET A 137 9.80 -10.52 -9.90
N GLU A 138 11.14 -10.56 -9.90
CA GLU A 138 11.94 -10.68 -11.13
C GLU A 138 11.66 -11.99 -11.86
N HIS A 139 11.53 -13.10 -11.12
CA HIS A 139 11.16 -14.41 -11.68
C HIS A 139 9.80 -14.40 -12.38
N ASN A 140 8.88 -13.53 -11.94
CA ASN A 140 7.57 -13.33 -12.55
C ASN A 140 7.56 -12.19 -13.60
N SER A 141 8.74 -11.72 -14.03
CA SER A 141 8.91 -10.60 -14.95
C SER A 141 8.24 -9.30 -14.46
N VAL A 142 8.19 -9.11 -13.14
CA VAL A 142 7.71 -7.88 -12.48
C VAL A 142 8.93 -7.16 -11.91
N ASN A 143 9.20 -5.96 -12.41
CA ASN A 143 10.33 -5.16 -11.92
C ASN A 143 9.90 -4.36 -10.67
N PRO A 144 10.64 -4.45 -9.55
CA PRO A 144 10.36 -3.63 -8.38
C PRO A 144 10.39 -2.13 -8.72
N ASN A 145 9.32 -1.44 -8.36
CA ASN A 145 9.20 0.03 -8.45
C ASN A 145 9.36 0.69 -7.06
N LEU A 146 9.37 2.02 -7.01
CA LEU A 146 9.57 2.80 -5.78
C LEU A 146 8.66 2.38 -4.62
N LYS A 147 7.40 1.99 -4.89
CA LYS A 147 6.47 1.54 -3.84
C LYS A 147 6.88 0.21 -3.21
N HIS A 148 7.41 -0.71 -4.01
CA HIS A 148 7.91 -2.00 -3.50
C HIS A 148 9.14 -1.80 -2.64
N TYR A 149 10.08 -0.94 -3.06
CA TYR A 149 11.24 -0.58 -2.25
C TYR A 149 10.84 0.11 -0.95
N ALA A 150 9.96 1.11 -1.00
CA ALA A 150 9.49 1.79 0.21
C ALA A 150 8.84 0.80 1.21
N CYS A 151 8.01 -0.12 0.71
CA CYS A 151 7.39 -1.16 1.53
C CYS A 151 8.42 -2.11 2.16
N MET A 152 9.43 -2.56 1.40
CA MET A 152 10.47 -3.44 1.91
C MET A 152 11.39 -2.74 2.90
N THR A 153 11.77 -1.49 2.62
CA THR A 153 12.54 -0.65 3.53
C THR A 153 11.82 -0.45 4.85
N ASP A 154 10.51 -0.21 4.80
CA ASP A 154 9.66 -0.06 5.99
C ASP A 154 9.53 -1.38 6.78
N LEU A 155 9.32 -2.52 6.11
CA LEU A 155 9.32 -3.86 6.73
C LEU A 155 10.64 -4.15 7.45
N LEU A 156 11.77 -3.97 6.76
CA LEU A 156 13.11 -4.22 7.32
C LEU A 156 13.40 -3.27 8.48
N GLY A 157 13.10 -1.98 8.29
CA GLY A 157 13.34 -0.93 9.26
C GLY A 157 12.56 -1.13 10.56
N ARG A 158 11.25 -1.38 10.48
CA ARG A 158 10.40 -1.64 11.66
C ARG A 158 10.79 -2.92 12.39
N SER A 159 11.42 -3.87 11.70
CA SER A 159 11.90 -5.13 12.28
C SER A 159 13.34 -5.05 12.82
N GLY A 160 13.97 -3.87 12.80
CA GLY A 160 15.33 -3.64 13.30
C GLY A 160 16.46 -4.03 12.34
N ASN A 161 16.15 -4.48 11.12
CA ASN A 161 17.13 -4.86 10.10
C ASN A 161 17.63 -3.64 9.32
N LEU A 162 18.16 -2.65 10.03
CA LEU A 162 18.49 -1.32 9.47
C LEU A 162 19.58 -1.37 8.39
N GLN A 163 20.65 -2.12 8.62
CA GLN A 163 21.74 -2.26 7.66
C GLN A 163 21.25 -2.87 6.34
N GLU A 164 20.33 -3.84 6.44
CA GLU A 164 19.72 -4.46 5.26
C GLU A 164 18.77 -3.49 4.54
N ALA A 165 18.00 -2.68 5.30
CA ALA A 165 17.18 -1.63 4.73
C ALA A 165 18.02 -0.59 3.97
N GLU A 166 19.16 -0.16 4.51
CA GLU A 166 20.10 0.73 3.81
C GLU A 166 20.70 0.05 2.59
N ALA A 167 21.19 -1.19 2.71
CA ALA A 167 21.75 -1.93 1.59
C ALA A 167 20.74 -2.09 0.44
N LEU A 168 19.46 -2.34 0.75
CA LEU A 168 18.39 -2.43 -0.24
C LEU A 168 18.17 -1.10 -0.97
N VAL A 169 18.12 0.02 -0.25
CA VAL A 169 17.94 1.34 -0.89
C VAL A 169 19.15 1.70 -1.75
N MET A 170 20.35 1.34 -1.30
CA MET A 170 21.59 1.63 -2.03
C MET A 170 21.79 0.72 -3.26
N SER A 171 21.13 -0.44 -3.33
CA SER A 171 21.18 -1.33 -4.50
C SER A 171 20.14 -1.01 -5.58
N MET A 172 19.28 -0.02 -5.34
CA MET A 172 18.25 0.39 -6.31
C MET A 172 18.88 0.90 -7.61
N LEU A 173 18.38 0.40 -8.75
CA LEU A 173 18.73 0.92 -10.07
C LEU A 173 17.95 2.19 -10.45
N ILE A 174 16.97 2.56 -9.63
CA ILE A 174 16.11 3.73 -9.78
C ILE A 174 16.45 4.69 -8.64
N SER A 175 16.48 5.99 -8.90
CA SER A 175 16.72 7.01 -7.86
C SER A 175 15.62 6.95 -6.79
N PRO A 176 15.96 6.81 -5.50
CA PRO A 176 14.96 6.78 -4.44
C PRO A 176 14.25 8.13 -4.30
N ASP A 177 12.95 8.08 -4.07
CA ASP A 177 12.13 9.27 -3.85
C ASP A 177 11.91 9.53 -2.35
N GLY A 178 11.13 10.57 -2.03
CA GLY A 178 10.79 10.91 -0.66
C GLY A 178 10.06 9.79 0.11
N SER A 179 9.39 8.86 -0.57
CA SER A 179 8.70 7.73 0.08
C SER A 179 9.71 6.70 0.59
N VAL A 180 10.69 6.34 -0.24
CA VAL A 180 11.75 5.40 0.13
C VAL A 180 12.67 6.01 1.18
N TRP A 181 13.08 7.27 1.00
CA TRP A 181 13.88 7.99 1.99
C TRP A 181 13.14 8.18 3.31
N GLY A 182 11.83 8.47 3.25
CA GLY A 182 10.98 8.59 4.42
C GLY A 182 10.91 7.28 5.21
N ALA A 183 10.71 6.16 4.54
CA ALA A 183 10.72 4.84 5.16
C ALA A 183 12.05 4.55 5.87
N LEU A 184 13.19 4.81 5.21
CA LEU A 184 14.51 4.55 5.77
C LEU A 184 14.83 5.47 6.97
N LEU A 185 14.59 6.78 6.83
CA LEU A 185 14.82 7.76 7.91
C LEU A 185 13.92 7.50 9.11
N SER A 186 12.65 7.12 8.88
CA SER A 186 11.73 6.74 9.96
C SER A 186 12.24 5.54 10.74
N ALA A 187 12.87 4.56 10.07
CA ALA A 187 13.45 3.41 10.73
C ALA A 187 14.64 3.78 11.64
N CYS A 188 15.41 4.81 11.26
CA CYS A 188 16.54 5.30 12.07
C CYS A 188 16.10 5.96 13.38
N VAL A 189 14.90 6.56 13.45
CA VAL A 189 14.35 7.26 14.63
C VAL A 189 14.47 6.43 15.91
N HIS A 190 14.31 5.12 15.80
CA HIS A 190 14.22 4.25 16.97
C HIS A 190 15.53 3.57 17.36
N ASN A 191 16.51 3.44 16.45
CA ASN A 191 17.55 2.41 16.63
C ASN A 191 18.98 2.83 16.28
N GLU A 192 19.24 3.82 15.40
CA GLU A 192 20.62 4.19 15.03
C GLU A 192 20.83 5.66 14.67
N SER A 193 21.45 6.39 15.61
CA SER A 193 21.72 7.83 15.53
C SER A 193 22.81 8.20 14.51
N GLU A 194 23.86 7.38 14.36
CA GLU A 194 24.92 7.63 13.37
C GLU A 194 24.42 7.40 11.94
N MET A 195 23.62 6.34 11.75
CA MET A 195 23.00 6.01 10.48
C MET A 195 22.09 7.14 9.97
N ALA A 196 21.32 7.75 10.88
CA ALA A 196 20.45 8.87 10.57
C ALA A 196 21.19 10.06 9.96
N ILE A 197 22.37 10.41 10.50
CA ILE A 197 23.23 11.47 9.95
C ILE A 197 23.75 11.07 8.57
N ARG A 198 24.28 9.85 8.44
CA ARG A 198 24.80 9.35 7.16
C ARG A 198 23.75 9.36 6.04
N ILE A 199 22.53 8.90 6.32
CA ILE A 199 21.42 8.92 5.35
C ILE A 199 21.00 10.35 5.07
N SER A 200 20.84 11.20 6.09
CA SER A 200 20.42 12.60 5.90
C SER A 200 21.34 13.37 4.95
N THR A 201 22.66 13.21 5.11
CA THR A 201 23.65 13.81 4.20
C THR A 201 23.46 13.31 2.78
N ARG A 202 23.33 11.99 2.59
CA ARG A 202 23.14 11.38 1.25
C ARG A 202 21.84 11.83 0.57
N VAL A 203 20.74 11.93 1.33
CA VAL A 203 19.45 12.40 0.81
C VAL A 203 19.59 13.82 0.28
N ILE A 204 20.23 14.72 1.04
CA ILE A 204 20.48 16.10 0.61
C ILE A 204 21.40 16.15 -0.61
N ASP A 205 22.46 15.34 -0.65
CA ASP A 205 23.40 15.31 -1.77
C ASP A 205 22.78 14.76 -3.06
N SER A 206 21.75 13.90 -2.93
CA SER A 206 21.06 13.32 -4.09
C SER A 206 20.22 14.33 -4.87
N ASP A 207 19.56 15.27 -4.18
CA ASP A 207 18.85 16.39 -4.78
C ASP A 207 18.89 17.60 -3.82
N PRO A 208 19.93 18.45 -3.90
CA PRO A 208 20.10 19.61 -3.03
C PRO A 208 18.99 20.65 -3.13
N GLN A 209 18.15 20.60 -4.17
CA GLN A 209 17.08 21.58 -4.43
C GLN A 209 15.69 21.05 -4.01
N ASN A 210 15.62 19.82 -3.50
CA ASN A 210 14.38 19.23 -3.03
C ASN A 210 14.01 19.75 -1.63
N ASP A 211 13.01 20.63 -1.54
CA ASP A 211 12.55 21.17 -0.27
C ASP A 211 11.94 20.09 0.65
N GLY A 212 11.32 19.07 0.07
CA GLY A 212 10.77 17.92 0.80
C GLY A 212 11.82 17.17 1.61
N TYR A 213 13.04 17.04 1.09
CA TYR A 213 14.14 16.33 1.76
C TYR A 213 14.60 17.03 3.04
N TYR A 214 14.83 18.34 2.99
CA TYR A 214 15.18 19.12 4.18
C TYR A 214 14.06 19.08 5.24
N ILE A 215 12.79 19.12 4.80
CA ILE A 215 11.65 19.03 5.71
C ILE A 215 11.61 17.65 6.38
N LEU A 216 11.77 16.58 5.62
CA LEU A 216 11.76 15.20 6.10
C LEU A 216 12.87 14.95 7.13
N ILE A 217 14.10 15.34 6.81
CA ILE A 217 15.27 15.20 7.70
C ILE A 217 15.10 16.02 8.98
N SER A 218 14.67 17.28 8.85
CA SER A 218 14.45 18.15 10.01
C SER A 218 13.37 17.58 10.94
N ASN A 219 12.31 17.00 10.39
CA ASN A 219 11.27 16.33 11.18
C ASN A 219 11.81 15.06 11.86
N MET A 220 12.62 14.26 11.17
CA MET A 220 13.28 13.09 11.74
C MET A 220 14.15 13.48 12.95
N TYR A 221 15.06 14.46 12.80
CA TYR A 221 15.89 14.93 13.91
C TYR A 221 15.06 15.48 15.07
N SER A 222 13.99 16.23 14.77
CA SER A 222 13.07 16.73 15.80
C SER A 222 12.42 15.57 16.57
N SER A 223 12.02 14.48 15.89
CA SER A 223 11.43 13.30 16.54
C SER A 223 12.41 12.54 17.44
N MET A 224 13.71 12.61 17.13
CA MET A 224 14.79 12.08 17.98
C MET A 224 15.16 13.02 19.14
N GLY A 225 14.58 14.23 19.22
CA GLY A 225 14.95 15.26 20.19
C GLY A 225 16.24 16.04 19.84
N TRP A 226 16.75 15.89 18.62
CA TRP A 226 17.98 16.53 18.14
C TRP A 226 17.68 17.90 17.51
N TRP A 227 17.23 18.83 18.34
CA TRP A 227 16.77 20.15 17.89
C TRP A 227 17.84 20.97 17.19
N GLU A 228 19.12 20.83 17.58
CA GLU A 228 20.23 21.52 16.91
C GLU A 228 20.41 21.06 15.46
N GLU A 229 20.44 19.74 15.21
CA GLU A 229 20.57 19.20 13.85
C GLU A 229 19.33 19.51 12.99
N ALA A 230 18.15 19.48 13.61
CA ALA A 230 16.91 19.90 12.97
C ALA A 230 16.97 21.38 12.53
N GLN A 231 17.51 22.26 13.39
CA GLN A 231 17.70 23.68 13.08
C GLN A 231 18.76 23.87 11.99
N ARG A 232 19.91 23.21 12.08
CA ARG A 232 20.97 23.27 11.05
C ARG A 232 20.46 22.84 9.68
N THR A 233 19.63 21.81 9.63
CA THR A 233 19.01 21.35 8.37
C THR A 233 18.11 22.45 7.76
N ARG A 234 17.36 23.18 8.58
CA ARG A 234 16.51 24.31 8.14
C ARG A 234 17.30 25.52 7.73
N GLU A 235 18.42 25.80 8.39
CA GLU A 235 19.35 26.88 8.04
C GLU A 235 20.02 26.58 6.69
N MET A 236 20.54 25.36 6.51
CA MET A 236 21.12 24.89 5.26
C MET A 236 20.13 25.01 4.08
N MET A 237 18.86 24.67 4.30
CA MET A 237 17.79 24.85 3.32
C MET A 237 17.65 26.32 2.89
N LYS A 238 17.68 27.26 3.85
CA LYS A 238 17.57 28.71 3.58
C LYS A 238 18.81 29.25 2.86
N GLU A 239 20.00 28.85 3.30
CA GLU A 239 21.28 29.27 2.70
C GLU A 239 21.38 28.85 1.23
N ARG A 240 20.85 27.68 0.89
CA ARG A 240 20.79 27.16 -0.49
C ARG A 240 19.66 27.76 -1.32
N GLY A 241 18.88 28.69 -0.77
CA GLY A 241 17.76 29.34 -1.45
C GLY A 241 16.57 28.41 -1.73
N VAL A 242 16.50 27.25 -1.06
CA VAL A 242 15.45 26.26 -1.27
C VAL A 242 14.21 26.70 -0.50
N GLY A 243 13.24 27.27 -1.22
CA GLY A 243 11.96 27.68 -0.65
C GLY A 243 10.98 26.52 -0.55
N LYS A 244 10.20 26.46 0.54
CA LYS A 244 9.09 25.51 0.66
C LYS A 244 8.08 25.78 -0.45
N LYS A 245 7.90 24.85 -1.38
CA LYS A 245 6.80 24.91 -2.34
C LYS A 245 5.51 24.64 -1.59
N ALA A 246 4.52 25.52 -1.75
CA ALA A 246 3.19 25.23 -1.24
C ALA A 246 2.69 23.95 -1.93
N GLY A 247 2.14 23.00 -1.16
CA GLY A 247 1.43 21.86 -1.73
C GLY A 247 0.10 22.34 -2.30
N TRP A 248 -0.18 22.01 -3.56
CA TRP A 248 -1.48 22.28 -4.18
C TRP A 248 -2.17 20.92 -4.38
N SER A 249 -3.33 20.73 -3.77
CA SER A 249 -4.22 19.62 -4.11
C SER A 249 -5.17 20.10 -5.19
N ALA A 250 -5.05 19.57 -6.41
CA ALA A 250 -6.13 19.65 -7.38
C ALA A 250 -7.22 18.69 -6.91
N ILE A 251 -8.35 19.24 -6.48
CA ILE A 251 -9.59 18.49 -6.21
C ILE A 251 -10.20 18.14 -7.56
#